data_AF-A0AAD9PBL9-F1
#
_entry.id   AF-A0AAD9PBL9-F1
#
_cell.length_a   1.000
_cell.length_b   1.000
_cell.length_c   1.000
_cell.angle_alpha   90.00
_cell.angle_beta   90.00
_cell.angle_gamma   90.00
#
_symmetry.space_group_name_H-M   'P 1'
#
loop_
_entity.id
_entity.type
_entity.pdbx_description
1 polymer ?
#
loop_
_entity_poly.entity_id
_entity_poly.type
_entity_poly.pdbx_seq_one_letter_code
_entity_poly.pdbx_strand_id
1 'polypeptide(L)'
;MAGNPTLSDFREVINKLDALIANIEEMPDSYSVGAIELRTEVLKSGLKEEVKSWKRLYGKHLNFMYKTQMDDIMDFQSDALKMLNRPIKDLEDVRQAMVAMDAIRKRYIDIDMSLGPIEEAYSLFALCDMMVTKDELDSVDSLRYSFEKLTIKAPSRVLNISIELGNNICRHYEKEQAMCPPRLKGGIFTTAAIDNIDHNPSSTTSHDSFH
;
A
#
# COMPACT_ATOMS: atom_id res chain seq x y z
N MET A 1 10.21 -1.15 -28.50
CA MET A 1 9.75 -1.36 -27.11
C MET A 1 8.92 -0.15 -26.75
N ALA A 2 7.59 -0.24 -26.86
CA ALA A 2 6.73 0.83 -26.37
C ALA A 2 6.68 0.67 -24.84
N GLY A 3 7.39 1.54 -24.13
CA GLY A 3 7.32 1.59 -22.67
C GLY A 3 5.93 2.06 -22.25
N ASN A 4 5.46 1.60 -21.10
CA ASN A 4 4.26 2.16 -20.48
C ASN A 4 4.49 3.66 -20.29
N PRO A 5 3.70 4.53 -20.95
CA PRO A 5 3.90 5.97 -20.88
C PRO A 5 3.77 6.44 -19.42
N THR A 6 4.71 7.28 -19.01
CA THR A 6 4.72 7.91 -17.69
C THR A 6 3.74 9.07 -17.65
N LEU A 7 3.36 9.53 -16.45
CA LEU A 7 2.51 10.72 -16.29
C LEU A 7 3.10 11.96 -16.99
N SER A 8 4.44 12.06 -17.06
CA SER A 8 5.14 13.10 -17.81
C SER A 8 4.86 13.01 -19.31
N ASP A 9 4.92 11.80 -19.90
CA ASP A 9 4.61 11.59 -21.32
C ASP A 9 3.16 11.98 -21.63
N PHE A 10 2.23 11.69 -20.71
CA PHE A 10 0.85 12.14 -20.81
C PHE A 10 0.71 13.67 -20.80
N ARG A 11 1.39 14.35 -19.86
CA ARG A 11 1.40 15.81 -19.78
C ARG A 11 1.99 16.44 -21.06
N GLU A 12 3.05 15.87 -21.62
CA GLU A 12 3.62 16.35 -22.89
C GLU A 12 2.64 16.26 -24.05
N VAL A 13 1.90 15.15 -24.17
CA VAL A 13 0.90 14.99 -25.23
C VAL A 13 -0.25 15.99 -25.06
N ILE A 14 -0.72 16.20 -23.82
CA ILE A 14 -1.75 17.21 -23.53
C ILE A 14 -1.27 18.61 -23.94
N ASN A 15 -0.04 18.98 -23.57
CA ASN A 15 0.55 20.26 -23.96
C ASN A 15 0.66 20.43 -25.48
N LYS A 16 1.02 19.36 -26.21
CA LYS A 16 1.06 19.37 -27.69
C LYS A 16 -0.32 19.60 -28.29
N LEU A 17 -1.36 18.98 -27.73
CA LEU A 17 -2.75 19.17 -28.17
C LEU A 17 -3.24 20.60 -27.89
N ASP A 18 -2.89 21.17 -26.73
CA ASP A 18 -3.24 22.55 -26.40
C ASP A 18 -2.52 23.57 -27.29
N ALA A 19 -1.24 23.35 -27.59
CA ALA A 19 -0.51 24.15 -28.56
C ALA A 19 -1.12 24.05 -29.97
N LEU A 20 -1.59 22.87 -30.38
CA LEU A 20 -2.27 22.69 -31.65
C LEU A 20 -3.60 23.46 -31.70
N ILE A 21 -4.39 23.44 -30.63
CA ILE A 21 -5.62 24.23 -30.51
C ILE A 21 -5.32 25.74 -30.64
N ALA A 22 -4.27 26.23 -29.98
CA ALA A 22 -3.85 27.63 -30.07
C ALA A 22 -3.43 28.00 -31.51
N ASN A 23 -2.62 27.16 -32.15
CA ASN A 23 -2.18 27.37 -33.54
C ASN A 23 -3.37 27.41 -34.52
N ILE A 24 -4.38 26.57 -34.31
CA ILE A 24 -5.61 26.58 -35.13
C ILE A 24 -6.38 27.90 -34.91
N GLU A 25 -6.45 28.38 -33.67
CA GLU A 25 -7.14 29.63 -33.33
C GLU A 25 -6.48 30.87 -33.95
N GLU A 26 -5.15 30.87 -34.08
CA GLU A 26 -4.39 31.96 -34.70
C GLU A 26 -4.56 32.04 -36.23
N MET A 27 -5.05 30.99 -36.89
CA MET A 27 -5.25 31.00 -38.34
C MET A 27 -6.35 32.00 -38.74
N PRO A 28 -6.16 32.76 -39.84
CA PRO A 28 -7.20 33.63 -40.40
C PRO A 28 -8.52 32.92 -40.70
N ASP A 29 -9.64 33.63 -40.49
CA ASP A 29 -10.99 33.12 -40.78
C ASP A 29 -11.37 33.23 -42.26
N SER A 30 -10.64 34.05 -43.02
CA SER A 30 -10.68 34.04 -44.48
C SER A 30 -9.34 34.40 -45.12
N TYR A 31 -9.16 33.93 -46.36
CA TYR A 31 -8.02 34.25 -47.21
C TYR A 31 -8.53 34.81 -48.53
N SER A 32 -8.02 35.97 -48.94
CA SER A 32 -8.32 36.55 -50.25
C SER A 32 -7.29 36.07 -51.28
N VAL A 33 -7.76 35.44 -52.36
CA VAL A 33 -6.96 34.94 -53.47
C VAL A 33 -7.47 35.57 -54.77
N GLY A 34 -6.95 36.75 -55.09
CA GLY A 34 -7.37 37.52 -56.27
C GLY A 34 -8.82 37.97 -56.15
N ALA A 35 -9.69 37.43 -57.03
CA ALA A 35 -11.13 37.73 -57.04
C ALA A 35 -11.97 36.74 -56.21
N ILE A 36 -11.34 35.80 -55.49
CA ILE A 36 -12.00 34.75 -54.71
C ILE A 36 -11.68 34.93 -53.22
N GLU A 37 -12.68 34.83 -52.34
CA GLU A 37 -12.49 34.75 -50.89
C GLU A 37 -12.72 33.31 -50.42
N LEU A 38 -11.71 32.72 -49.77
CA LEU A 38 -11.80 31.42 -49.12
C LEU A 38 -12.13 31.62 -47.63
N ARG A 39 -13.32 31.22 -47.20
CA ARG A 39 -13.74 31.29 -45.79
C ARG A 39 -13.40 29.98 -45.07
N THR A 40 -12.55 30.08 -44.06
CA THR A 40 -12.01 28.95 -43.30
C THR A 40 -12.62 28.80 -41.91
N GLU A 41 -13.48 29.73 -41.48
CA GLU A 41 -14.15 29.72 -40.17
C GLU A 41 -14.73 28.35 -39.80
N VAL A 42 -15.54 27.74 -40.67
CA VAL A 42 -16.18 26.44 -40.41
C VAL A 42 -15.15 25.31 -40.30
N LEU A 43 -14.13 25.31 -41.15
CA LEU A 43 -13.06 24.30 -41.14
C LEU A 43 -12.21 24.43 -39.87
N LYS A 44 -11.85 25.66 -39.49
CA LYS A 44 -11.11 25.98 -38.27
C LYS A 44 -11.86 25.52 -37.03
N SER A 45 -13.17 25.82 -36.96
CA SER A 45 -14.04 25.37 -35.87
C SER A 45 -14.14 23.85 -35.79
N GLY A 46 -14.33 23.17 -36.93
CA GLY A 46 -14.38 21.71 -36.99
C GLY A 46 -13.06 21.04 -36.56
N LEU A 47 -11.92 21.55 -37.03
CA LEU A 47 -10.61 21.03 -36.66
C LEU A 47 -10.34 21.24 -35.16
N LYS A 48 -10.71 22.40 -34.61
CA LYS A 48 -10.60 22.70 -33.18
C LYS A 48 -11.42 21.72 -32.34
N GLU A 49 -12.65 21.42 -32.74
CA GLU A 49 -13.49 20.47 -31.99
C GLU A 49 -12.96 19.04 -32.09
N GLU A 50 -12.37 18.64 -33.22
CA GLU A 50 -11.74 17.33 -33.39
C GLU A 50 -10.51 17.18 -32.47
N VAL A 51 -9.65 18.20 -32.38
CA VAL A 51 -8.49 18.15 -31.46
C VAL A 51 -8.95 18.10 -29.99
N LYS A 52 -10.01 18.82 -29.63
CA LYS A 52 -10.63 18.71 -28.31
C LYS A 52 -11.19 17.30 -28.06
N SER A 53 -11.81 16.68 -29.07
CA SER A 53 -12.34 15.32 -28.97
C SER A 53 -11.20 14.32 -28.70
N TRP A 54 -10.06 14.47 -29.36
CA TRP A 54 -8.86 13.65 -29.13
C TRP A 54 -8.30 13.88 -27.72
N LYS A 55 -8.22 15.13 -27.25
CA LYS A 55 -7.81 15.45 -25.88
C LYS A 55 -8.71 14.77 -24.84
N ARG A 56 -10.04 14.82 -25.03
CA ARG A 56 -11.01 14.13 -24.15
C ARG A 56 -10.83 12.62 -24.19
N LEU A 57 -10.65 12.02 -25.37
CA LEU A 57 -10.46 10.58 -25.52
C LEU A 57 -9.17 10.10 -24.84
N TYR A 58 -8.08 10.85 -25.02
CA TYR A 58 -6.80 10.56 -24.40
C TYR A 58 -6.88 10.62 -22.88
N GLY A 59 -7.50 11.67 -22.34
CA GLY A 59 -7.74 11.78 -20.91
C GLY A 59 -8.64 10.65 -20.37
N LYS A 60 -9.70 10.25 -21.08
CA LYS A 60 -10.55 9.11 -20.65
C LYS A 60 -9.74 7.82 -20.51
N HIS A 61 -8.82 7.56 -21.44
CA HIS A 61 -7.94 6.41 -21.34
C HIS A 61 -7.01 6.50 -20.11
N LEU A 62 -6.47 7.70 -19.84
CA LEU A 62 -5.65 7.94 -18.65
C LEU A 62 -6.43 7.73 -17.35
N ASN A 63 -7.67 8.23 -17.29
CA ASN A 63 -8.56 8.00 -16.14
C ASN A 63 -8.84 6.51 -15.93
N PHE A 64 -9.14 5.78 -17.01
CA PHE A 64 -9.35 4.33 -16.92
C PHE A 64 -8.14 3.60 -16.33
N MET A 65 -6.92 3.95 -16.76
CA MET A 65 -5.69 3.34 -16.26
C MET A 65 -5.49 3.59 -14.76
N TYR A 66 -5.56 4.84 -14.31
CA TYR A 66 -5.35 5.18 -12.90
C TYR A 66 -6.50 4.74 -12.01
N LYS A 67 -7.74 4.78 -12.49
CA LYS A 67 -8.89 4.20 -11.79
C LYS A 67 -8.71 2.71 -11.55
N THR A 68 -8.28 1.96 -12.57
CA THR A 68 -8.03 0.52 -12.43
C THR A 68 -6.95 0.22 -11.40
N GLN A 69 -5.86 1.00 -11.37
CA GLN A 69 -4.81 0.87 -10.37
C GLN A 69 -5.32 1.21 -8.96
N MET A 70 -6.10 2.28 -8.85
CA MET A 70 -6.72 2.71 -7.61
C MET A 70 -7.68 1.65 -7.05
N ASP A 71 -8.55 1.09 -7.89
CA ASP A 71 -9.50 0.05 -7.52
C ASP A 71 -8.78 -1.23 -7.02
N ASP A 72 -7.69 -1.66 -7.68
CA ASP A 72 -6.86 -2.79 -7.21
C ASP A 72 -6.24 -2.54 -5.83
N ILE A 73 -5.79 -1.31 -5.55
CA ILE A 73 -5.26 -0.96 -4.23
C ILE A 73 -6.37 -1.01 -3.17
N MET A 74 -7.56 -0.47 -3.48
CA MET A 74 -8.69 -0.49 -2.55
C MET A 74 -9.20 -1.90 -2.25
N ASP A 75 -9.31 -2.74 -3.28
CA ASP A 75 -9.70 -4.14 -3.13
C ASP A 75 -8.68 -4.89 -2.26
N PHE A 76 -7.39 -4.70 -2.54
CA PHE A 76 -6.31 -5.25 -1.73
C PHE A 76 -6.40 -4.80 -0.26
N GLN A 77 -6.59 -3.51 -0.01
CA GLN A 77 -6.73 -2.97 1.34
C GLN A 77 -7.94 -3.56 2.06
N SER A 78 -9.08 -3.65 1.38
CA SER A 78 -10.33 -4.21 1.91
C SER A 78 -10.14 -5.66 2.35
N ASP A 79 -9.54 -6.49 1.50
CA ASP A 79 -9.32 -7.90 1.79
C ASP A 79 -8.28 -8.12 2.90
N ALA A 80 -7.18 -7.37 2.86
CA ALA A 80 -6.18 -7.40 3.92
C ALA A 80 -6.78 -6.99 5.27
N LEU A 81 -7.62 -5.94 5.30
CA LEU A 81 -8.32 -5.50 6.50
C LEU A 81 -9.30 -6.55 7.02
N LYS A 82 -10.07 -7.22 6.15
CA LYS A 82 -10.98 -8.31 6.54
C LYS A 82 -10.21 -9.45 7.22
N MET A 83 -9.10 -9.87 6.63
CA MET A 83 -8.27 -10.94 7.19
C MET A 83 -7.64 -10.54 8.53
N LEU A 84 -7.13 -9.31 8.66
CA LEU A 84 -6.54 -8.81 9.90
C LEU A 84 -7.57 -8.61 11.02
N ASN A 85 -8.81 -8.24 10.69
CA ASN A 85 -9.88 -8.03 11.67
C ASN A 85 -10.51 -9.31 12.20
N ARG A 86 -10.34 -10.43 11.50
CA ARG A 86 -10.91 -11.72 11.89
C ARG A 86 -10.42 -12.12 13.29
N PRO A 87 -11.31 -12.35 14.27
CA PRO A 87 -10.94 -12.81 15.62
C PRO A 87 -10.15 -14.12 15.58
N ILE A 88 -9.21 -14.29 16.51
CA ILE A 88 -8.35 -15.48 16.57
C ILE A 88 -8.98 -16.48 17.53
N LYS A 89 -9.35 -17.65 17.01
CA LYS A 89 -9.91 -18.76 17.78
C LYS A 89 -9.04 -20.00 17.70
N ASP A 90 -8.41 -20.20 16.55
CA ASP A 90 -7.55 -21.35 16.28
C ASP A 90 -6.27 -20.98 15.52
N LEU A 91 -5.44 -21.98 15.22
CA LEU A 91 -4.19 -21.82 14.49
C LEU A 91 -4.42 -21.41 13.02
N GLU A 92 -5.58 -21.72 12.45
CA GLU A 92 -5.92 -21.33 11.08
C GLU A 92 -6.20 -19.82 10.99
N ASP A 93 -6.86 -19.23 11.99
CA ASP A 93 -7.02 -17.77 12.09
C ASP A 93 -5.67 -17.05 12.19
N VAL A 94 -4.73 -17.61 12.96
CA VAL A 94 -3.34 -17.10 13.05
C VAL A 94 -2.67 -17.18 11.68
N ARG A 95 -2.78 -18.33 10.99
CA ARG A 95 -2.20 -18.52 9.66
C ARG A 95 -2.74 -17.50 8.66
N GLN A 96 -4.05 -17.25 8.65
CA GLN A 96 -4.66 -16.26 7.76
C GLN A 96 -4.18 -14.84 8.05
N ALA A 97 -4.07 -14.45 9.33
CA ALA A 97 -3.50 -13.16 9.69
C ALA A 97 -2.06 -13.02 9.16
N MET A 98 -1.23 -14.06 9.32
CA MET A 98 0.16 -14.07 8.81
C MET A 98 0.23 -13.95 7.29
N VAL A 99 -0.64 -14.63 6.55
CA VAL A 99 -0.74 -14.52 5.08
C VAL A 99 -1.06 -13.08 4.66
N ALA A 100 -2.02 -12.43 5.32
CA ALA A 100 -2.37 -11.04 5.03
C ALA A 100 -1.19 -10.09 5.26
N MET A 101 -0.43 -10.30 6.33
CA MET A 101 0.74 -9.46 6.66
C MET A 101 1.89 -9.64 5.69
N ASP A 102 2.16 -10.87 5.27
CA ASP A 102 3.15 -11.15 4.23
C ASP A 102 2.75 -10.50 2.89
N ALA A 103 1.47 -10.55 2.53
CA ALA A 103 0.94 -9.87 1.35
C ALA A 103 1.10 -8.34 1.42
N ILE A 104 0.79 -7.72 2.57
CA ILE A 104 1.01 -6.27 2.81
C ILE A 104 2.48 -5.93 2.65
N ARG A 105 3.38 -6.69 3.28
CA ARG A 105 4.82 -6.45 3.19
C ARG A 105 5.31 -6.53 1.74
N LYS A 106 4.84 -7.50 0.97
CA LYS A 106 5.25 -7.71 -0.43
C LYS A 106 4.75 -6.61 -1.36
N ARG A 107 3.51 -6.16 -1.20
CA ARG A 107 2.92 -5.10 -2.04
C ARG A 107 3.26 -3.68 -1.59
N TYR A 108 3.86 -3.50 -0.40
CA TYR A 108 4.04 -2.18 0.21
C TYR A 108 4.71 -1.17 -0.74
N ILE A 109 5.86 -1.54 -1.29
CA ILE A 109 6.67 -0.65 -2.12
C ILE A 109 5.91 -0.28 -3.39
N ASP A 110 5.29 -1.27 -4.04
CA ASP A 110 4.53 -1.04 -5.28
C ASP A 110 3.35 -0.08 -5.05
N ILE A 111 2.60 -0.28 -3.96
CA ILE A 111 1.47 0.58 -3.59
C ILE A 111 1.98 1.99 -3.26
N ASP A 112 2.98 2.12 -2.39
CA ASP A 112 3.54 3.41 -1.98
C ASP A 112 4.04 4.25 -3.18
N MET A 113 4.73 3.61 -4.13
CA MET A 113 5.18 4.26 -5.36
C MET A 113 4.02 4.65 -6.30
N SER A 114 2.89 3.93 -6.27
CA SER A 114 1.73 4.21 -7.13
C SER A 114 0.83 5.34 -6.62
N LEU A 115 0.81 5.60 -5.31
CA LEU A 115 -0.08 6.60 -4.70
C LEU A 115 0.16 8.02 -5.24
N GLY A 116 1.42 8.45 -5.31
CA GLY A 116 1.76 9.79 -5.81
C GLY A 116 1.31 10.04 -7.25
N PRO A 117 1.64 9.15 -8.22
CA PRO A 117 1.16 9.25 -9.58
C PRO A 117 -0.37 9.27 -9.73
N ILE A 118 -1.10 8.51 -8.90
CA ILE A 118 -2.57 8.53 -8.89
C ILE A 118 -3.06 9.93 -8.46
N GLU A 119 -2.57 10.45 -7.33
CA GLU A 119 -2.94 11.78 -6.82
C GLU A 119 -2.64 12.91 -7.83
N GLU A 120 -1.47 12.85 -8.49
CA GLU A 120 -1.10 13.84 -9.50
C GLU A 120 -1.96 13.73 -10.77
N ALA A 121 -2.29 12.51 -11.21
CA ALA A 121 -3.14 12.30 -12.38
C ALA A 121 -4.55 12.87 -12.19
N TYR A 122 -5.16 12.64 -11.03
CA TYR A 122 -6.48 13.19 -10.71
C TYR A 122 -6.45 14.72 -10.59
N SER A 123 -5.34 15.29 -10.11
CA SER A 123 -5.13 16.75 -10.13
C SER A 123 -5.04 17.30 -11.57
N LEU A 124 -4.47 16.54 -12.50
CA LEU A 124 -4.40 16.90 -13.92
C LEU A 124 -5.74 16.80 -14.65
N PHE A 125 -6.62 15.88 -14.25
CA PHE A 125 -7.95 15.72 -14.85
C PHE A 125 -8.82 16.96 -14.64
N ALA A 126 -8.69 17.62 -13.49
CA ALA A 126 -9.33 18.90 -13.21
C ALA A 126 -8.93 19.99 -14.22
N LEU A 127 -7.69 19.95 -14.72
CA LEU A 127 -7.18 20.91 -15.72
C LEU A 127 -7.61 20.58 -17.15
N CYS A 128 -8.01 19.33 -17.43
CA CYS A 128 -8.33 18.85 -18.77
C CYS A 128 -9.82 18.89 -19.12
N ASP A 129 -10.65 19.56 -18.29
CA ASP A 129 -12.12 19.58 -18.42
C ASP A 129 -12.73 18.17 -18.49
N MET A 130 -12.11 17.22 -17.78
CA MET A 130 -12.61 15.87 -17.69
C MET A 130 -13.56 15.74 -16.52
N MET A 131 -14.76 15.23 -16.79
CA MET A 131 -15.70 14.91 -15.73
C MET A 131 -15.24 13.68 -14.97
N VAL A 132 -14.60 13.92 -13.83
CA VAL A 132 -14.32 12.95 -12.79
C VAL A 132 -15.50 12.95 -11.83
N THR A 133 -15.94 11.76 -11.39
CA THR A 133 -17.06 11.71 -10.43
C THR A 133 -16.60 12.16 -9.05
N LYS A 134 -17.54 12.68 -8.24
CA LYS A 134 -17.23 13.03 -6.86
C LYS A 134 -16.73 11.81 -6.06
N ASP A 135 -17.33 10.65 -6.29
CA ASP A 135 -16.94 9.41 -5.61
C ASP A 135 -15.49 9.03 -5.91
N GLU A 136 -15.01 9.25 -7.14
CA GLU A 136 -13.61 9.01 -7.51
C GLU A 136 -12.66 9.96 -6.77
N LEU A 137 -12.99 11.24 -6.68
CA LEU A 137 -12.19 12.24 -5.95
C LEU A 137 -12.11 11.92 -4.45
N ASP A 138 -13.25 11.64 -3.82
CA ASP A 138 -13.31 11.28 -2.39
C ASP A 138 -12.50 9.98 -2.11
N SER A 139 -12.48 9.07 -3.08
CA SER A 139 -11.71 7.82 -2.99
C SER A 139 -10.20 8.07 -3.08
N VAL A 140 -9.74 8.94 -4.00
CA VAL A 140 -8.33 9.35 -4.09
C VAL A 140 -7.87 10.04 -2.82
N ASP A 141 -8.65 10.99 -2.30
CA ASP A 141 -8.32 11.76 -1.10
C ASP A 141 -8.14 10.89 0.14
N SER A 142 -8.88 9.77 0.23
CA SER A 142 -8.82 8.84 1.36
C SER A 142 -7.88 7.65 1.17
N LEU A 143 -7.37 7.44 -0.05
CA LEU A 143 -6.57 6.26 -0.42
C LEU A 143 -5.26 6.16 0.37
N ARG A 144 -4.51 7.27 0.45
CA ARG A 144 -3.25 7.33 1.20
C ARG A 144 -3.48 7.07 2.68
N TYR A 145 -4.45 7.77 3.26
CA TYR A 145 -4.79 7.63 4.68
C TYR A 145 -5.21 6.19 5.04
N SER A 146 -6.05 5.57 4.21
CA SER A 146 -6.47 4.18 4.42
C SER A 146 -5.30 3.19 4.31
N PHE A 147 -4.35 3.44 3.41
CA PHE A 147 -3.13 2.64 3.29
C PHE A 147 -2.24 2.76 4.52
N GLU A 148 -1.96 3.98 4.98
CA GLU A 148 -1.17 4.23 6.19
C GLU A 148 -1.82 3.58 7.43
N LYS A 149 -3.14 3.62 7.52
CA LYS A 149 -3.86 2.95 8.61
C LYS A 149 -3.69 1.43 8.56
N LEU A 150 -3.66 0.84 7.38
CA LEU A 150 -3.40 -0.60 7.20
C LEU A 150 -1.98 -0.98 7.62
N THR A 151 -0.99 -0.16 7.27
CA THR A 151 0.43 -0.42 7.57
C THR A 151 0.74 -0.32 9.05
N ILE A 152 0.03 0.53 9.80
CA ILE A 152 0.09 0.57 11.28
C ILE A 152 -0.60 -0.64 11.89
N LYS A 153 -1.76 -1.03 11.36
CA LYS A 153 -2.59 -2.09 11.93
C LYS A 153 -1.96 -3.49 11.84
N ALA A 154 -1.29 -3.79 10.73
CA ALA A 154 -0.70 -5.11 10.52
C ALA A 154 0.31 -5.50 11.63
N PRO A 155 1.34 -4.68 11.96
CA PRO A 155 2.24 -4.93 13.08
C PRO A 155 1.54 -5.02 14.43
N SER A 156 0.56 -4.13 14.70
CA SER A 156 -0.21 -4.18 15.94
C SER A 156 -0.98 -5.49 16.09
N ARG A 157 -1.45 -6.07 14.96
CA ARG A 157 -2.12 -7.36 14.99
C ARG A 157 -1.17 -8.45 15.47
N VAL A 158 0.06 -8.53 14.92
CA VAL A 158 1.10 -9.50 15.36
C VAL A 158 1.31 -9.43 16.86
N LEU A 159 1.52 -8.22 17.38
CA LEU A 159 1.78 -8.02 18.80
C LEU A 159 0.63 -8.56 19.66
N ASN A 160 -0.60 -8.30 19.25
CA ASN A 160 -1.78 -8.83 19.93
C ASN A 160 -1.84 -10.36 19.89
N ILE A 161 -1.53 -10.99 18.74
CA ILE A 161 -1.46 -12.46 18.64
C ILE A 161 -0.45 -13.02 19.63
N SER A 162 0.76 -12.45 19.65
CA SER A 162 1.85 -12.90 20.51
C SER A 162 1.52 -12.75 22.00
N ILE A 163 0.89 -11.63 22.38
CA ILE A 163 0.44 -11.40 23.76
C ILE A 163 -0.65 -12.42 24.15
N GLU A 164 -1.64 -12.63 23.28
CA GLU A 164 -2.74 -13.55 23.56
C GLU A 164 -2.25 -15.00 23.70
N LEU A 165 -1.35 -15.43 22.81
CA LEU A 165 -0.72 -16.75 22.89
C LEU A 165 0.11 -16.90 24.17
N GLY A 166 0.95 -15.92 24.50
CA GLY A 166 1.76 -15.93 25.72
C GLY A 166 0.89 -16.02 26.99
N ASN A 167 -0.18 -15.23 27.05
CA ASN A 167 -1.12 -15.25 28.17
C ASN A 167 -1.83 -16.60 28.30
N ASN A 168 -2.26 -17.21 27.18
CA ASN A 168 -2.91 -18.52 27.19
C ASN A 168 -1.96 -19.62 27.67
N ILE A 169 -0.69 -19.57 27.26
CA ILE A 169 0.34 -20.49 27.72
C ILE A 169 0.56 -20.34 29.24
N CYS A 170 0.74 -19.12 29.75
CA CYS A 170 0.92 -18.88 31.18
C CYS A 170 -0.25 -19.44 32.01
N ARG A 171 -1.50 -19.16 31.60
CA ARG A 171 -2.70 -19.70 32.27
C ARG A 171 -2.74 -21.23 32.26
N HIS A 172 -2.31 -21.86 31.16
CA HIS A 172 -2.24 -23.31 31.07
C HIS A 172 -1.23 -23.89 32.07
N TYR A 173 -0.01 -23.34 32.13
CA TYR A 173 1.00 -23.79 33.08
C TYR A 173 0.62 -23.53 34.54
N GLU A 174 -0.09 -22.43 34.83
CA GLU A 174 -0.67 -22.17 36.15
C GLU A 174 -1.72 -23.23 36.53
N LYS A 175 -2.61 -23.60 35.60
CA LYS A 175 -3.63 -24.64 35.81
C LYS A 175 -3.02 -26.02 36.04
N GLU A 176 -1.99 -26.37 35.29
CA GLU A 176 -1.25 -27.64 35.42
C GLU A 176 -0.33 -27.68 36.65
N GLN A 177 -0.26 -26.61 37.45
CA GLN A 177 0.69 -26.45 38.56
C GLN A 177 2.16 -26.68 38.15
N ALA A 178 2.46 -26.54 36.87
CA ALA A 178 3.79 -26.71 36.30
C ALA A 178 4.64 -25.43 36.42
N MET A 179 4.02 -24.30 36.79
CA MET A 179 4.73 -23.10 37.25
C MET A 179 5.14 -23.30 38.71
N CYS A 180 6.45 -23.20 39.01
CA CYS A 180 6.90 -23.09 40.40
C CYS A 180 6.18 -21.91 41.08
N PRO A 181 5.54 -22.11 42.25
CA PRO A 181 4.92 -21.01 42.95
C PRO A 181 5.98 -19.93 43.27
N PRO A 182 5.61 -18.63 43.29
CA PRO A 182 6.53 -17.52 43.55
C PRO A 182 7.21 -17.59 44.93
N ARG A 183 6.83 -18.54 45.78
CA ARG A 183 7.63 -18.97 46.93
C ARG A 183 8.74 -19.91 46.48
N LEU A 184 9.66 -19.40 45.67
CA LEU A 184 11.05 -19.84 45.80
C LEU A 184 11.41 -19.54 47.27
N LYS A 185 11.45 -20.55 48.13
CA LYS A 185 11.99 -20.33 49.47
C LYS A 185 13.42 -19.84 49.25
N GLY A 186 13.70 -18.60 49.67
CA GLY A 186 15.07 -18.10 49.71
C GLY A 186 15.94 -19.15 50.41
N GLY A 187 17.00 -19.59 49.73
CA GLY A 187 17.91 -20.63 50.23
C GLY A 187 17.80 -22.02 49.60
N ILE A 188 16.92 -22.28 48.63
CA ILE A 188 16.87 -23.59 47.92
C ILE A 188 17.92 -23.68 46.80
N PHE A 189 18.22 -22.58 46.13
CA PHE A 189 19.41 -22.50 45.28
C PHE A 189 20.55 -21.98 46.14
N THR A 190 21.25 -22.89 46.82
CA THR A 190 22.60 -22.58 47.25
C THR A 190 23.43 -22.38 46.00
N THR A 191 24.14 -21.26 45.90
CA THR A 191 25.17 -20.99 44.88
C THR A 191 26.39 -21.91 45.01
N ALA A 192 26.21 -23.13 45.52
CA ALA A 192 27.27 -24.06 45.88
C ALA A 192 27.98 -24.71 44.67
N ALA A 193 27.69 -24.26 43.45
CA ALA A 193 28.43 -24.66 42.25
C ALA A 193 28.82 -23.45 41.38
N ILE A 194 29.09 -22.31 41.99
CA ILE A 194 29.78 -21.18 41.34
C ILE A 194 31.23 -21.02 41.82
N ASP A 195 31.74 -21.89 42.69
CA ASP A 195 33.17 -21.94 43.02
C ASP A 195 33.75 -23.29 42.61
N ASN A 196 34.22 -23.36 41.36
CA ASN A 196 35.43 -24.06 40.92
C ASN A 196 35.41 -24.26 39.39
N ILE A 197 35.53 -23.15 38.67
CA ILE A 197 36.31 -23.19 37.42
C ILE A 197 37.77 -22.98 37.85
N ASP A 198 38.29 -23.93 38.62
CA ASP A 198 39.72 -24.08 38.78
C ASP A 198 40.05 -25.53 38.46
N HIS A 199 40.79 -25.69 37.38
CA HIS A 199 41.05 -26.95 36.72
C HIS A 199 42.07 -27.74 37.55
N ASN A 200 41.60 -28.58 38.47
CA ASN A 200 42.45 -29.57 39.15
C ASN A 200 41.98 -31.00 38.80
N PRO A 201 42.76 -31.80 38.05
CA PRO A 201 42.29 -33.04 37.43
C PRO A 201 42.33 -34.29 38.34
N SER A 202 42.49 -34.14 39.66
CA SER A 202 42.57 -35.30 40.55
C SER A 202 41.87 -35.05 41.89
N SER A 203 40.63 -35.51 42.05
CA SER A 203 40.20 -35.99 43.37
C SER A 203 38.97 -36.89 43.27
N THR A 204 39.22 -38.18 43.07
CA THR A 204 38.33 -39.28 43.44
C THR A 204 38.35 -39.45 44.96
N THR A 205 37.24 -39.17 45.64
CA THR A 205 36.80 -39.94 46.83
C THR A 205 35.35 -39.57 47.15
N SER A 206 34.40 -40.40 46.71
CA SER A 206 33.07 -40.53 47.31
C SER A 206 33.15 -41.61 48.39
N HIS A 207 32.83 -41.30 49.64
CA HIS A 207 32.47 -42.30 50.63
C HIS A 207 30.98 -42.15 50.94
N ASP A 208 30.20 -43.13 50.51
CA ASP A 208 28.84 -43.34 50.97
C ASP A 208 28.86 -43.93 52.38
N SER A 209 28.01 -43.39 53.24
CA SER A 209 27.64 -44.03 54.50
C SER A 209 26.19 -43.69 54.83
N PHE A 210 25.27 -44.45 54.25
CA PHE A 210 24.04 -44.89 54.91
C PHE A 210 24.06 -46.42 54.87
N HIS A 211 23.71 -47.04 56.00
CA HIS A 211 23.72 -48.48 56.26
C HIS A 211 23.37 -49.39 55.09
#